data_AF-A0A0R3RL68-F1
#
_entry.id   AF-A0A0R3RL68-F1
#
_cell.length_a   1.000
_cell.length_b   1.000
_cell.length_c   1.000
_cell.angle_alpha   90.00
_cell.angle_beta   90.00
_cell.angle_gamma   90.00
#
_symmetry.space_group_name_H-M   'P 1'
#
loop_
_entity.id
_entity.type
_entity.pdbx_description
1 polymer ?
#
loop_
_entity_poly.entity_id
_entity_poly.type
_entity_poly.pdbx_seq_one_letter_code
_entity_poly.pdbx_strand_id
1 'polypeptide(L)'
;MIKTGRQMITKQGVIEGVRLVNDGNCQIDAFLGIPFAKLPIGSLRFKKPEPSEPWKGENGFAVLVFVHGGGFLIDCAAQYGDTNICNNLCRRDIIVVTIQYRLGLLGFFCTDDEICPDNNGLRNQLMAPQWENISAFRGNPERITLFSQSAGDLFQQVIDVSGNAECDWAVAVNERIVDVCQRFARKVGWKKDGKAKVFEGSIFNRKWINESRTRVILAPVIDGDFLPKSIEELRKEEPVKKCMTGTCKYESLFFGKN
;
A
#
# COMPACT_ATOMS: atom_id res chain seq x y z
N MET A 1 27.87 14.61 1.22
CA MET A 1 27.14 15.52 2.13
C MET A 1 25.72 15.65 1.63
N ILE A 2 24.75 15.18 2.42
CA ILE A 2 23.33 15.42 2.18
C ILE A 2 23.11 16.92 2.38
N LYS A 3 22.63 17.63 1.35
CA LYS A 3 22.34 19.08 1.44
C LYS A 3 20.87 19.27 1.79
N THR A 4 20.60 20.29 2.61
CA THR A 4 19.24 20.73 2.92
C THR A 4 18.47 20.99 1.63
N GLY A 5 17.32 20.34 1.48
CA GLY A 5 16.45 20.48 0.31
C GLY A 5 15.51 21.67 0.43
N ARG A 6 14.50 21.73 -0.45
CA ARG A 6 13.44 22.74 -0.35
C ARG A 6 12.51 22.49 0.83
N GLN A 7 11.96 23.57 1.39
CA GLN A 7 10.81 23.50 2.28
C GLN A 7 9.53 23.65 1.47
N MET A 8 8.50 22.89 1.83
CA MET A 8 7.20 22.93 1.18
C MET A 8 6.10 23.13 2.23
N ILE A 9 5.13 23.97 1.91
CA ILE A 9 3.96 24.17 2.75
C ILE A 9 2.89 23.18 2.31
N THR A 10 2.48 22.31 3.22
CA THR A 10 1.36 21.36 3.05
C THR A 10 0.20 21.77 3.95
N LYS A 11 -0.97 21.14 3.78
CA LYS A 11 -2.12 21.37 4.67
C LYS A 11 -1.81 21.00 6.13
N GLN A 12 -0.90 20.05 6.35
CA GLN A 12 -0.53 19.55 7.68
C GLN A 12 0.65 20.30 8.31
N GLY A 13 1.26 21.24 7.58
CA GLY A 13 2.39 22.04 8.05
C GLY A 13 3.53 22.11 7.03
N VAL A 14 4.64 22.70 7.48
CA VAL A 14 5.87 22.81 6.67
C VAL A 14 6.64 21.50 6.75
N ILE A 15 7.02 20.98 5.59
CA ILE A 15 7.91 19.84 5.47
C ILE A 15 9.23 20.28 4.85
N GLU A 16 10.32 19.68 5.31
CA GLU A 16 11.66 19.93 4.79
C GLU A 16 12.13 18.72 3.99
N GLY A 17 12.53 18.97 2.75
CA GLY A 17 13.05 17.96 1.85
C GLY A 17 14.56 17.80 1.95
N VAL A 18 15.05 16.80 1.24
CA VAL A 18 16.46 16.47 1.12
C VAL A 18 16.88 16.52 -0.34
N ARG A 19 17.96 17.25 -0.65
CA ARG A 19 18.53 17.31 -2.01
C ARG A 19 19.25 16.00 -2.33
N LEU A 20 18.65 15.16 -3.18
CA LEU A 20 19.26 13.88 -3.59
C LEU A 20 20.06 13.97 -4.90
N VAL A 21 19.64 14.86 -5.82
CA VAL A 21 20.36 15.10 -7.08
C VAL A 21 20.70 16.58 -7.18
N ASN A 22 21.95 16.89 -7.52
CA ASN A 22 22.44 18.23 -7.79
C ASN A 22 23.73 18.17 -8.64
N ASP A 23 23.58 18.05 -9.96
CA ASP A 23 24.69 17.86 -10.91
C ASP A 23 24.89 19.06 -11.86
N GLY A 24 24.24 20.19 -11.58
CA GLY A 24 24.31 21.41 -12.39
C GLY A 24 23.27 21.49 -13.51
N ASN A 25 22.85 20.34 -14.05
CA ASN A 25 21.80 20.26 -15.07
C ASN A 25 20.43 19.90 -14.47
N CYS A 26 20.43 19.26 -13.31
CA CYS A 26 19.21 18.81 -12.64
C CYS A 26 19.33 18.96 -11.11
N GLN A 27 18.22 19.35 -10.49
CA GLN A 27 18.06 19.35 -9.03
C GLN A 27 16.78 18.64 -8.65
N ILE A 28 16.91 17.59 -7.82
CA ILE A 28 15.77 16.81 -7.33
C ILE A 28 15.81 16.79 -5.80
N ASP A 29 14.71 17.22 -5.21
CA ASP A 29 14.44 17.16 -3.77
C ASP A 29 13.51 15.98 -3.49
N ALA A 30 13.84 15.16 -2.49
CA ALA A 30 12.98 14.10 -1.97
C ALA A 30 12.40 14.50 -0.63
N PHE A 31 11.14 14.14 -0.38
CA PHE A 31 10.43 14.38 0.87
C PHE A 31 9.98 13.04 1.42
N LEU A 32 10.55 12.65 2.55
CA LEU A 32 10.41 11.29 3.10
C LEU A 32 9.52 11.29 4.34
N GLY A 33 8.78 10.21 4.53
CA GLY A 33 7.97 10.00 5.74
C GLY A 33 6.75 10.92 5.86
N ILE A 34 6.22 11.41 4.74
CA ILE A 34 5.06 12.31 4.77
C ILE A 34 3.79 11.51 5.08
N PRO A 35 3.03 11.87 6.15
CA PRO A 35 1.79 11.17 6.48
C PRO A 35 0.71 11.45 5.44
N PHE A 36 0.11 10.39 4.89
CA PHE A 36 -1.00 10.47 3.92
C PHE A 36 -2.35 9.98 4.47
N ALA A 37 -2.33 9.42 5.66
CA ALA A 37 -3.47 8.96 6.43
C ALA A 37 -3.21 9.26 7.90
N LYS A 38 -4.24 9.28 8.75
CA LYS A 38 -4.01 9.27 10.20
C LYS A 38 -3.20 8.02 10.59
N LEU A 39 -2.24 8.18 11.49
CA LEU A 39 -1.40 7.07 11.95
C LEU A 39 -2.27 5.96 12.56
N PRO A 40 -2.18 4.70 12.10
CA PRO A 40 -2.98 3.59 12.62
C PRO A 40 -2.41 3.09 13.96
N ILE A 41 -2.45 3.95 14.98
CA ILE A 41 -1.96 3.66 16.33
C ILE A 41 -3.11 3.63 17.34
N GLY A 42 -2.94 2.85 18.42
CA GLY A 42 -3.95 2.72 19.47
C GLY A 42 -5.31 2.27 18.92
N SER A 43 -6.36 3.05 19.15
CA SER A 43 -7.72 2.74 18.69
C SER A 43 -7.89 2.73 17.16
N LEU A 44 -6.94 3.27 16.39
CA LEU A 44 -6.99 3.30 14.92
C LEU A 44 -6.26 2.12 14.26
N ARG A 45 -5.56 1.28 15.03
CA ARG A 45 -4.63 0.27 14.48
C ARG A 45 -5.24 -0.71 13.50
N PHE A 46 -6.44 -1.18 13.80
CA PHE A 46 -7.17 -2.16 13.01
C PHE A 46 -8.38 -1.59 12.28
N LYS A 47 -8.60 -0.28 12.40
CA LYS A 47 -9.73 0.37 11.75
C LYS A 47 -9.42 0.70 10.29
N LYS A 48 -10.49 0.94 9.52
CA LYS A 48 -10.39 1.59 8.22
C LYS A 48 -9.56 2.88 8.38
N PRO A 49 -8.62 3.12 7.48
CA PRO A 49 -7.77 4.29 7.61
C PRO A 49 -8.54 5.55 7.22
N GLU A 50 -8.30 6.66 7.93
CA GLU A 50 -9.09 7.90 7.78
C GLU A 50 -8.40 8.91 6.85
N PRO A 51 -9.09 9.38 5.78
CA PRO A 51 -8.50 10.20 4.72
C PRO A 51 -8.20 11.64 5.15
N SER A 52 -7.42 12.35 4.32
CA SER A 52 -7.27 13.82 4.33
C SER A 52 -8.41 14.52 3.54
N GLU A 53 -8.49 15.86 3.58
CA GLU A 53 -9.64 16.70 3.14
C GLU A 53 -9.54 17.40 1.75
N PRO A 54 -10.32 17.04 0.67
CA PRO A 54 -10.06 17.16 -0.81
C PRO A 54 -9.64 18.52 -1.44
N TRP A 55 -9.01 18.51 -2.64
CA TRP A 55 -8.86 19.70 -3.54
C TRP A 55 -8.51 19.43 -5.03
N LYS A 56 -8.89 20.38 -5.93
CA LYS A 56 -8.57 20.46 -7.38
C LYS A 56 -7.38 21.38 -7.72
N GLY A 57 -6.36 20.88 -8.42
CA GLY A 57 -5.26 21.68 -8.97
C GLY A 57 -5.06 21.44 -10.47
N GLU A 58 -4.80 22.49 -11.25
CA GLU A 58 -4.51 22.43 -12.69
C GLU A 58 -3.01 22.66 -12.99
N ASN A 59 -2.48 21.98 -14.01
CA ASN A 59 -1.14 22.12 -14.62
C ASN A 59 0.10 21.72 -13.79
N GLY A 60 0.21 20.44 -13.40
CA GLY A 60 1.41 19.84 -12.78
C GLY A 60 2.10 18.72 -13.60
N PHE A 61 3.22 18.20 -13.07
CA PHE A 61 3.93 17.01 -13.57
C PHE A 61 3.09 15.74 -13.46
N ALA A 62 3.36 14.74 -14.30
CA ALA A 62 2.76 13.42 -14.14
C ALA A 62 3.21 12.80 -12.80
N VAL A 63 2.32 12.06 -12.14
CA VAL A 63 2.58 11.46 -10.83
C VAL A 63 2.55 9.94 -10.96
N LEU A 64 3.65 9.29 -10.61
CA LEU A 64 3.77 7.85 -10.53
C LEU A 64 3.71 7.42 -9.06
N VAL A 65 2.64 6.74 -8.67
CA VAL A 65 2.48 6.22 -7.30
C VAL A 65 2.90 4.75 -7.28
N PHE A 66 3.99 4.45 -6.61
CA PHE A 66 4.55 3.11 -6.49
C PHE A 66 4.05 2.38 -5.23
N VAL A 67 3.46 1.21 -5.44
CA VAL A 67 3.03 0.27 -4.40
C VAL A 67 3.95 -0.95 -4.43
N HIS A 68 4.67 -1.18 -3.34
CA HIS A 68 5.61 -2.29 -3.25
C HIS A 68 4.92 -3.66 -3.10
N GLY A 69 5.62 -4.71 -3.54
CA GLY A 69 5.19 -6.10 -3.41
C GLY A 69 5.47 -6.68 -2.01
N GLY A 70 5.80 -7.97 -1.96
CA GLY A 70 6.12 -8.67 -0.70
C GLY A 70 5.00 -9.59 -0.19
N GLY A 71 4.14 -10.08 -1.08
CA GLY A 71 3.11 -11.07 -0.75
C GLY A 71 2.13 -10.62 0.33
N PHE A 72 1.90 -9.30 0.44
CA PHE A 72 1.09 -8.67 1.50
C PHE A 72 1.63 -8.82 2.93
N LEU A 73 2.82 -9.39 3.11
CA LEU A 73 3.35 -9.82 4.41
C LEU A 73 4.62 -9.07 4.81
N ILE A 74 5.47 -8.74 3.85
CA ILE A 74 6.80 -8.18 4.06
C ILE A 74 7.09 -7.04 3.07
N ASP A 75 8.34 -6.58 3.08
CA ASP A 75 8.89 -5.49 2.26
C ASP A 75 8.57 -4.08 2.80
N CYS A 76 9.15 -3.07 2.16
CA CYS A 76 9.10 -1.67 2.56
C CYS A 76 9.54 -0.76 1.41
N ALA A 77 8.83 0.34 1.16
CA ALA A 77 9.17 1.33 0.14
C ALA A 77 10.63 1.83 0.20
N ALA A 78 11.21 1.93 1.40
CA ALA A 78 12.59 2.39 1.60
C ALA A 78 13.65 1.48 0.95
N GLN A 79 13.31 0.23 0.61
CA GLN A 79 14.25 -0.71 -0.04
C GLN A 79 14.47 -0.40 -1.53
N TYR A 80 13.59 0.38 -2.16
CA TYR A 80 13.61 0.63 -3.60
C TYR A 80 14.56 1.77 -4.03
N GLY A 81 15.22 2.43 -3.07
CA GLY A 81 16.37 3.31 -3.32
C GLY A 81 16.03 4.65 -3.98
N ASP A 82 15.82 5.67 -3.16
CA ASP A 82 15.40 7.03 -3.58
C ASP A 82 16.31 7.66 -4.64
N THR A 83 17.62 7.43 -4.56
CA THR A 83 18.60 8.02 -5.51
C THR A 83 18.43 7.44 -6.92
N ASN A 84 18.22 6.12 -7.03
CA ASN A 84 18.01 5.47 -8.33
C ASN A 84 16.66 5.87 -8.93
N ILE A 85 15.63 6.01 -8.10
CA ILE A 85 14.33 6.56 -8.51
C ILE A 85 14.49 7.97 -9.06
N CYS A 86 15.18 8.85 -8.33
CA CYS A 86 15.46 10.21 -8.79
C CYS A 86 16.21 10.21 -10.12
N ASN A 87 17.26 9.39 -10.21
CA ASN A 87 18.14 9.37 -11.37
C ASN A 87 17.46 8.87 -12.65
N ASN A 88 16.58 7.87 -12.53
CA ASN A 88 15.97 7.17 -13.66
C ASN A 88 14.54 7.61 -13.96
N LEU A 89 13.79 8.13 -13.00
CA LEU A 89 12.39 8.50 -13.20
C LEU A 89 12.20 10.01 -13.07
N CYS A 90 12.60 10.61 -11.94
CA CYS A 90 12.31 12.01 -11.68
C CYS A 90 13.01 12.98 -12.64
N ARG A 91 14.14 12.59 -13.25
CA ARG A 91 14.80 13.36 -14.33
C ARG A 91 13.96 13.51 -15.60
N ARG A 92 12.86 12.77 -15.74
CA ARG A 92 11.97 12.78 -16.91
C ARG A 92 10.69 13.59 -16.65
N ASP A 93 10.75 14.57 -15.76
CA ASP A 93 9.62 15.44 -15.38
C ASP A 93 8.41 14.66 -14.83
N ILE A 94 8.70 13.66 -14.01
CA ILE A 94 7.72 12.82 -13.30
C ILE A 94 7.95 12.95 -11.79
N ILE A 95 6.86 13.07 -11.03
CA ILE A 95 6.90 12.94 -9.57
C ILE A 95 6.68 11.47 -9.23
N VAL A 96 7.59 10.89 -8.44
CA VAL A 96 7.42 9.53 -7.93
C VAL A 96 7.03 9.59 -6.46
N VAL A 97 5.96 8.88 -6.10
CA VAL A 97 5.48 8.73 -4.73
C VAL A 97 5.54 7.25 -4.37
N THR A 98 6.40 6.87 -3.43
CA THR A 98 6.44 5.50 -2.90
C THR A 98 5.64 5.43 -1.61
N ILE A 99 4.77 4.45 -1.45
CA ILE A 99 3.83 4.40 -0.31
C ILE A 99 4.13 3.23 0.62
N GLN A 100 3.81 3.41 1.89
CA GLN A 100 3.77 2.32 2.87
C GLN A 100 2.32 1.94 3.10
N TYR A 101 2.02 0.64 3.18
CA TYR A 101 0.71 0.14 3.58
C TYR A 101 0.86 -0.89 4.70
N ARG A 102 -0.22 -1.15 5.43
CA ARG A 102 -0.19 -2.17 6.48
C ARG A 102 -0.04 -3.56 5.86
N LEU A 103 0.87 -4.36 6.42
CA LEU A 103 1.20 -5.71 5.99
C LEU A 103 0.77 -6.76 7.03
N GLY A 104 0.67 -8.01 6.61
CA GLY A 104 0.38 -9.17 7.45
C GLY A 104 -0.86 -8.96 8.31
N LEU A 105 -0.78 -9.30 9.61
CA LEU A 105 -1.94 -9.19 10.50
C LEU A 105 -2.40 -7.74 10.70
N LEU A 106 -1.55 -6.75 10.44
CA LEU A 106 -1.96 -5.35 10.57
C LEU A 106 -2.77 -4.90 9.36
N GLY A 107 -2.53 -5.50 8.19
CA GLY A 107 -3.17 -5.13 6.92
C GLY A 107 -4.36 -6.00 6.53
N PHE A 108 -4.35 -7.27 6.90
CA PHE A 108 -5.25 -8.29 6.32
C PHE A 108 -5.83 -9.25 7.36
N PHE A 109 -5.75 -8.91 8.64
CA PHE A 109 -6.48 -9.63 9.69
C PHE A 109 -7.89 -9.09 9.83
N CYS A 110 -8.83 -9.98 10.14
CA CYS A 110 -10.21 -9.60 10.41
C CYS A 110 -10.91 -10.42 11.47
N THR A 111 -11.95 -9.83 12.05
CA THR A 111 -12.83 -10.47 13.03
C THR A 111 -14.28 -10.58 12.57
N ASP A 112 -14.58 -10.19 11.32
CA ASP A 112 -15.94 -10.11 10.78
C ASP A 112 -16.84 -9.21 11.64
N ASP A 113 -16.29 -8.07 12.03
CA ASP A 113 -16.94 -6.97 12.74
C ASP A 113 -16.33 -5.62 12.33
N GLU A 114 -16.92 -4.52 12.78
CA GLU A 114 -16.44 -3.16 12.49
C GLU A 114 -15.15 -2.78 13.23
N ILE A 115 -14.71 -3.59 14.20
CA ILE A 115 -13.53 -3.30 15.03
C ILE A 115 -12.26 -3.64 14.25
N CYS A 116 -12.25 -4.76 13.53
CA CYS A 116 -11.15 -5.19 12.66
C CYS A 116 -11.67 -5.62 11.28
N PRO A 117 -12.05 -4.65 10.43
CA PRO A 117 -12.43 -4.94 9.04
C PRO A 117 -11.25 -5.45 8.22
N ASP A 118 -11.57 -6.24 7.20
CA ASP A 118 -10.65 -6.72 6.18
C ASP A 118 -10.07 -5.63 5.28
N ASN A 119 -9.10 -6.03 4.45
CA ASN A 119 -8.54 -5.23 3.35
C ASN A 119 -7.92 -3.89 3.79
N ASN A 120 -7.53 -3.79 5.07
CA ASN A 120 -6.95 -2.60 5.66
C ASN A 120 -5.67 -2.12 4.96
N GLY A 121 -4.86 -3.05 4.45
CA GLY A 121 -3.70 -2.77 3.61
C GLY A 121 -4.09 -2.15 2.26
N LEU A 122 -5.12 -2.69 1.58
CA LEU A 122 -5.62 -2.11 0.32
C LEU A 122 -6.25 -0.74 0.50
N ARG A 123 -6.98 -0.56 1.61
CA ARG A 123 -7.54 0.73 1.98
C ARG A 123 -6.42 1.76 2.20
N ASN A 124 -5.27 1.36 2.76
CA ASN A 124 -4.11 2.26 2.82
C ASN A 124 -3.60 2.62 1.42
N GLN A 125 -3.52 1.65 0.51
CA GLN A 125 -3.09 1.91 -0.87
C GLN A 125 -4.00 2.91 -1.58
N LEU A 126 -5.33 2.80 -1.39
CA LEU A 126 -6.32 3.70 -1.99
C LEU A 126 -6.20 5.15 -1.49
N MET A 127 -5.72 5.37 -0.26
CA MET A 127 -5.61 6.71 0.30
C MET A 127 -4.46 7.52 -0.27
N ALA A 128 -3.41 6.87 -0.80
CA ALA A 128 -2.27 7.59 -1.31
C ALA A 128 -2.56 8.37 -2.61
N PRO A 129 -3.30 7.82 -3.59
CA PRO A 129 -3.84 8.61 -4.71
C PRO A 129 -4.81 9.71 -4.27
N GLN A 130 -5.51 9.50 -3.14
CA GLN A 130 -6.38 10.50 -2.53
C GLN A 130 -5.60 11.49 -1.67
N TRP A 131 -4.27 11.40 -1.57
CA TRP A 131 -3.47 12.26 -0.73
C TRP A 131 -3.22 13.61 -1.40
N GLU A 132 -3.66 14.64 -0.72
CA GLU A 132 -3.93 15.91 -1.37
C GLU A 132 -2.87 16.94 -1.06
N ASN A 133 -1.63 16.55 -1.21
CA ASN A 133 -0.56 17.53 -1.23
C ASN A 133 0.23 17.43 -2.52
N ILE A 134 -0.14 16.54 -3.45
CA ILE A 134 0.68 16.28 -4.64
C ILE A 134 0.88 17.54 -5.49
N SER A 135 -0.13 18.41 -5.57
CA SER A 135 -0.03 19.69 -6.26
C SER A 135 0.84 20.72 -5.52
N ALA A 136 1.04 20.60 -4.19
CA ALA A 136 2.06 21.38 -3.49
C ALA A 136 3.45 21.03 -4.04
N PHE A 137 3.70 19.78 -4.43
CA PHE A 137 4.93 19.34 -5.11
C PHE A 137 4.90 19.59 -6.63
N ARG A 138 3.92 20.34 -7.14
CA ARG A 138 3.67 20.59 -8.57
C ARG A 138 3.24 19.35 -9.35
N GLY A 139 2.65 18.34 -8.70
CA GLY A 139 2.04 17.20 -9.37
C GLY A 139 0.64 17.49 -9.87
N ASN A 140 0.28 16.87 -10.99
CA ASN A 140 -1.06 16.93 -11.56
C ASN A 140 -1.93 15.79 -11.02
N PRO A 141 -2.97 16.10 -10.22
CA PRO A 141 -3.86 15.08 -9.65
C PRO A 141 -4.71 14.36 -10.70
N GLU A 142 -4.86 14.94 -11.90
CA GLU A 142 -5.55 14.32 -13.04
C GLU A 142 -4.64 13.40 -13.86
N ARG A 143 -3.34 13.35 -13.56
CA ARG A 143 -2.33 12.52 -14.25
C ARG A 143 -1.59 11.61 -13.28
N ILE A 144 -2.33 10.92 -12.44
CA ILE A 144 -1.81 9.90 -11.54
C ILE A 144 -1.79 8.55 -12.25
N THR A 145 -0.64 7.88 -12.28
CA THR A 145 -0.48 6.50 -12.72
C THR A 145 -0.01 5.68 -11.53
N LEU A 146 -0.70 4.58 -11.25
CA LEU A 146 -0.27 3.61 -10.27
C LEU A 146 0.77 2.68 -10.90
N PHE A 147 1.79 2.31 -10.15
CA PHE A 147 2.84 1.38 -10.56
C PHE A 147 3.04 0.39 -9.43
N SER A 148 3.08 -0.89 -9.74
CA SER A 148 3.23 -1.91 -8.71
C SER A 148 4.04 -3.10 -9.21
N GLN A 149 4.49 -3.91 -8.27
CA GLN A 149 5.20 -5.14 -8.55
C GLN A 149 4.65 -6.26 -7.64
N SER A 150 4.41 -7.45 -8.22
CA SER A 150 3.91 -8.63 -7.50
C SER A 150 2.61 -8.34 -6.73
N ALA A 151 2.59 -8.47 -5.40
CA ALA A 151 1.39 -8.27 -4.58
C ALA A 151 0.96 -6.80 -4.42
N GLY A 152 1.60 -5.85 -5.10
CA GLY A 152 1.18 -4.45 -5.07
C GLY A 152 -0.05 -4.13 -5.92
N ASP A 153 -0.59 -5.09 -6.69
CA ASP A 153 -1.59 -4.86 -7.73
C ASP A 153 -3.05 -5.17 -7.32
N LEU A 154 -3.92 -4.16 -7.38
CA LEU A 154 -5.39 -4.30 -7.46
C LEU A 154 -6.09 -3.10 -8.18
N PHE A 155 -5.36 -2.27 -8.93
CA PHE A 155 -5.91 -1.01 -9.48
C PHE A 155 -5.84 -0.95 -11.01
N GLN A 156 -6.52 0.02 -11.64
CA GLN A 156 -6.85 -0.08 -13.08
C GLN A 156 -6.20 1.00 -14.00
N GLN A 157 -5.52 2.04 -13.49
CA GLN A 157 -4.54 2.82 -14.28
C GLN A 157 -3.14 2.45 -13.82
N VAL A 158 -2.69 1.27 -14.24
CA VAL A 158 -1.56 0.59 -13.63
C VAL A 158 -0.51 0.19 -14.66
N ILE A 159 0.75 0.46 -14.31
CA ILE A 159 1.88 -0.32 -14.81
C ILE A 159 2.07 -1.46 -13.81
N ASP A 160 1.76 -2.67 -14.24
CA ASP A 160 1.83 -3.87 -13.42
C ASP A 160 2.99 -4.76 -13.88
N VAL A 161 3.77 -5.26 -12.93
CA VAL A 161 4.90 -6.12 -13.19
C VAL A 161 4.80 -7.34 -12.29
N SER A 162 4.59 -8.51 -12.91
CA SER A 162 4.72 -9.81 -12.27
C SER A 162 3.66 -10.14 -11.18
N GLY A 163 2.43 -9.62 -11.27
CA GLY A 163 1.32 -10.08 -10.42
C GLY A 163 -0.01 -9.47 -10.83
N ASN A 164 -1.13 -10.16 -10.66
CA ASN A 164 -2.44 -9.54 -10.92
C ASN A 164 -3.53 -10.15 -10.03
N ALA A 165 -4.70 -9.51 -10.04
CA ALA A 165 -5.86 -9.91 -9.24
C ALA A 165 -6.40 -11.34 -9.49
N GLU A 166 -6.06 -11.97 -10.62
CA GLU A 166 -6.49 -13.34 -10.98
C GLU A 166 -5.50 -14.42 -10.49
N CYS A 167 -4.37 -14.02 -9.91
CA CYS A 167 -3.45 -14.99 -9.33
C CYS A 167 -4.10 -15.71 -8.13
N ASP A 168 -3.90 -17.03 -8.02
CA ASP A 168 -4.48 -17.86 -6.94
C ASP A 168 -4.15 -17.37 -5.51
N TRP A 169 -3.10 -16.56 -5.36
CA TRP A 169 -2.64 -15.98 -4.10
C TRP A 169 -3.10 -14.53 -3.88
N ALA A 170 -3.69 -13.87 -4.89
CA ALA A 170 -4.02 -12.44 -4.85
C ALA A 170 -5.29 -12.13 -4.06
N VAL A 171 -6.27 -13.03 -4.09
CA VAL A 171 -7.51 -12.94 -3.31
C VAL A 171 -7.74 -14.27 -2.62
N ALA A 172 -8.02 -14.22 -1.32
CA ALA A 172 -8.25 -15.41 -0.53
C ALA A 172 -9.74 -15.61 -0.20
N VAL A 173 -10.11 -16.86 0.06
CA VAL A 173 -11.49 -17.27 0.33
C VAL A 173 -11.91 -16.76 1.71
N ASN A 174 -12.91 -15.87 1.72
CA ASN A 174 -13.35 -15.09 2.88
C ASN A 174 -13.64 -15.97 4.12
N GLU A 175 -14.50 -16.98 3.99
CA GLU A 175 -14.91 -17.85 5.11
C GLU A 175 -13.73 -18.51 5.84
N ARG A 176 -12.68 -18.85 5.09
CA ARG A 176 -11.51 -19.53 5.64
C ARG A 176 -10.58 -18.57 6.38
N ILE A 177 -10.46 -17.32 5.93
CA ILE A 177 -9.62 -16.32 6.59
C ILE A 177 -10.26 -15.85 7.88
N VAL A 178 -11.56 -15.50 7.84
CA VAL A 178 -12.28 -15.06 9.04
C VAL A 178 -12.22 -16.11 10.14
N ASP A 179 -12.51 -17.38 9.82
CA ASP A 179 -12.47 -18.47 10.81
C ASP A 179 -11.07 -18.67 11.39
N VAL A 180 -10.02 -18.63 10.56
CA VAL A 180 -8.64 -18.74 11.07
C VAL A 180 -8.25 -17.53 11.92
N CYS A 181 -8.60 -16.32 11.49
CA CYS A 181 -8.32 -15.10 12.23
C CYS A 181 -9.04 -15.10 13.58
N GLN A 182 -10.33 -15.43 13.62
CA GLN A 182 -11.09 -15.55 14.86
C GLN A 182 -10.58 -16.68 15.76
N ARG A 183 -10.14 -17.82 15.22
CA ARG A 183 -9.49 -18.88 16.01
C ARG A 183 -8.18 -18.40 16.62
N PHE A 184 -7.37 -17.69 15.84
CA PHE A 184 -6.14 -17.09 16.32
C PHE A 184 -6.43 -16.07 17.44
N ALA A 185 -7.39 -15.16 17.22
CA ALA A 185 -7.84 -14.17 18.21
C ALA A 185 -8.26 -14.82 19.53
N ARG A 186 -9.11 -15.86 19.47
CA ARG A 186 -9.55 -16.60 20.66
C ARG A 186 -8.40 -17.27 21.41
N LYS A 187 -7.44 -17.88 20.69
CA LYS A 187 -6.24 -18.50 21.30
C LYS A 187 -5.36 -17.49 22.04
N VAL A 188 -5.41 -16.22 21.66
CA VAL A 188 -4.65 -15.15 22.31
C VAL A 188 -5.46 -14.35 23.33
N GLY A 189 -6.66 -14.84 23.70
CA GLY A 189 -7.49 -14.28 24.76
C GLY A 189 -8.42 -13.15 24.30
N TRP A 190 -8.57 -12.92 23.00
CA TRP A 190 -9.60 -12.02 22.48
C TRP A 190 -10.99 -12.61 22.66
N LYS A 191 -11.92 -11.76 23.07
CA LYS A 191 -13.36 -12.05 23.17
C LYS A 191 -14.08 -11.12 22.20
N LYS A 192 -15.21 -11.56 21.62
CA LYS A 192 -15.95 -10.83 20.57
C LYS A 192 -16.52 -9.48 21.04
N ASP A 193 -16.59 -9.25 22.35
CA ASP A 193 -16.91 -7.98 23.03
C ASP A 193 -15.66 -7.12 23.36
N GLY A 194 -14.48 -7.59 22.97
CA GLY A 194 -13.19 -7.12 23.44
C GLY A 194 -12.63 -5.92 22.68
N LYS A 195 -12.02 -5.00 23.44
CA LYS A 195 -11.27 -3.86 22.90
C LYS A 195 -10.11 -4.34 22.03
N ALA A 196 -9.99 -3.81 20.82
CA ALA A 196 -8.87 -3.99 19.87
C ALA A 196 -7.46 -4.05 20.52
N LYS A 197 -7.27 -3.33 21.64
CA LYS A 197 -6.03 -3.33 22.45
C LYS A 197 -5.60 -4.69 23.00
N VAL A 198 -6.54 -5.60 23.31
CA VAL A 198 -6.19 -6.95 23.80
C VAL A 198 -5.54 -7.77 22.69
N PHE A 199 -6.12 -7.69 21.49
CA PHE A 199 -5.57 -8.34 20.30
C PHE A 199 -4.22 -7.73 19.92
N GLU A 200 -4.11 -6.40 19.92
CA GLU A 200 -2.88 -5.65 19.70
C GLU A 200 -1.71 -6.16 20.55
N GLY A 201 -1.85 -6.17 21.88
CA GLY A 201 -0.77 -6.58 22.78
C GLY A 201 -0.31 -8.03 22.58
N SER A 202 -1.19 -8.88 22.05
CA SER A 202 -0.89 -10.28 21.77
C SER A 202 -0.06 -10.52 20.50
N ILE A 203 -0.06 -9.56 19.56
CA ILE A 203 0.66 -9.63 18.28
C ILE A 203 2.12 -9.20 18.47
N PHE A 204 2.36 -8.08 19.15
CA PHE A 204 3.69 -7.46 19.24
C PHE A 204 4.65 -8.16 20.21
N ASN A 205 4.14 -8.99 21.13
CA ASN A 205 4.95 -9.74 22.10
C ASN A 205 5.26 -11.20 21.70
N ARG A 206 4.93 -11.62 20.47
CA ARG A 206 5.16 -13.00 20.00
C ARG A 206 6.19 -13.04 18.88
N LYS A 207 7.23 -13.86 19.05
CA LYS A 207 8.34 -14.04 18.09
C LYS A 207 7.97 -14.76 16.78
N TRP A 208 6.71 -15.12 16.53
CA TRP A 208 6.38 -16.01 15.41
C TRP A 208 4.99 -15.78 14.83
N ILE A 209 4.93 -15.19 13.63
CA ILE A 209 3.96 -15.59 12.61
C ILE A 209 4.80 -16.28 11.54
N ASN A 210 4.94 -17.59 11.69
CA ASN A 210 5.56 -18.41 10.67
C ASN A 210 4.42 -18.90 9.76
N GLU A 211 4.31 -18.38 8.55
CA GLU A 211 3.31 -18.76 7.55
C GLU A 211 3.23 -20.28 7.35
N SER A 212 4.37 -20.98 7.43
CA SER A 212 4.42 -22.45 7.32
C SER A 212 3.68 -23.18 8.45
N ARG A 213 3.51 -22.53 9.61
CA ARG A 213 2.80 -23.09 10.77
C ARG A 213 1.34 -22.66 10.85
N THR A 214 1.00 -21.46 10.36
CA THR A 214 -0.37 -20.94 10.45
C THR A 214 -1.22 -21.35 9.23
N ARG A 215 -0.60 -21.64 8.07
CA ARG A 215 -1.30 -21.84 6.78
C ARG A 215 -2.28 -20.70 6.46
N VAL A 216 -2.05 -19.51 7.03
CA VAL A 216 -2.88 -18.33 6.79
C VAL A 216 -2.24 -17.57 5.66
N ILE A 217 -2.91 -17.57 4.52
CA ILE A 217 -2.65 -16.61 3.46
C ILE A 217 -3.29 -15.31 3.95
N LEU A 218 -2.49 -14.35 4.41
CA LEU A 218 -2.96 -13.01 4.76
C LEU A 218 -2.96 -12.20 3.47
N ALA A 219 -4.09 -12.21 2.79
CA ALA A 219 -4.30 -11.58 1.49
C ALA A 219 -5.66 -10.87 1.48
N PRO A 220 -5.92 -10.03 0.48
CA PRO A 220 -7.25 -9.48 0.22
C PRO A 220 -8.38 -10.51 0.25
N VAL A 221 -9.56 -10.11 0.73
CA VAL A 221 -10.77 -10.94 0.69
C VAL A 221 -11.94 -10.19 0.04
N ILE A 222 -12.86 -10.93 -0.56
CA ILE A 222 -14.13 -10.38 -1.07
C ILE A 222 -15.02 -10.09 0.15
N ASP A 223 -15.02 -8.83 0.61
CA ASP A 223 -15.65 -8.39 1.86
C ASP A 223 -17.05 -7.78 1.67
N GLY A 224 -17.53 -7.64 0.42
CA GLY A 224 -18.81 -6.99 0.15
C GLY A 224 -18.77 -5.45 0.25
N ASP A 225 -17.61 -4.86 0.57
CA ASP A 225 -17.42 -3.43 0.77
C ASP A 225 -16.27 -2.88 -0.09
N PHE A 226 -15.01 -3.22 0.22
CA PHE A 226 -13.88 -2.81 -0.61
C PHE A 226 -13.77 -3.66 -1.89
N LEU A 227 -13.89 -4.98 -1.75
CA LEU A 227 -14.05 -5.92 -2.85
C LEU A 227 -15.49 -6.46 -2.77
N PRO A 228 -16.45 -5.81 -3.45
CA PRO A 228 -17.87 -6.14 -3.29
C PRO A 228 -18.26 -7.45 -3.97
N LYS A 229 -17.48 -7.90 -4.96
CA LYS A 229 -17.74 -9.07 -5.80
C LYS A 229 -16.42 -9.76 -6.17
N SER A 230 -16.52 -10.93 -6.80
CA SER A 230 -15.33 -11.58 -7.37
C SER A 230 -14.67 -10.73 -8.45
N ILE A 231 -13.37 -10.95 -8.67
CA ILE A 231 -12.61 -10.25 -9.72
C ILE A 231 -13.22 -10.50 -11.11
N GLU A 232 -13.74 -11.70 -11.36
CA GLU A 232 -14.41 -12.05 -12.61
C GLU A 232 -15.68 -11.22 -12.85
N GLU A 233 -16.51 -11.04 -11.82
CA GLU A 233 -17.72 -10.23 -11.89
C GLU A 233 -17.38 -8.74 -12.07
N LEU A 234 -16.42 -8.22 -11.31
CA LEU A 234 -15.98 -6.82 -11.41
C LEU A 234 -15.47 -6.48 -12.81
N ARG A 235 -14.75 -7.40 -13.47
CA ARG A 235 -14.27 -7.21 -14.84
C ARG A 235 -15.38 -7.09 -15.88
N LYS A 236 -16.53 -7.74 -15.65
CA LYS A 236 -17.69 -7.67 -16.57
C LYS A 236 -18.43 -6.34 -16.44
N GLU A 237 -18.35 -5.71 -15.28
CA GLU A 237 -19.11 -4.49 -14.93
C GLU A 237 -18.30 -3.20 -15.17
N GLU A 238 -16.98 -3.26 -14.98
CA GLU A 238 -16.12 -2.07 -15.04
C GLU A 238 -15.60 -1.77 -16.47
N PRO A 239 -15.50 -0.48 -16.85
CA PRO A 239 -14.94 -0.10 -18.14
C PRO A 239 -13.45 -0.46 -18.24
N VAL A 240 -13.02 -0.86 -19.43
CA VAL A 240 -11.61 -1.14 -19.72
C VAL A 240 -10.78 0.13 -19.55
N LYS A 241 -9.73 0.05 -18.74
CA LYS A 241 -8.78 1.14 -18.50
C LYS A 241 -7.44 0.83 -19.18
N LYS A 242 -6.69 1.88 -19.52
CA LYS A 242 -5.34 1.73 -20.10
C LYS A 242 -4.40 1.18 -19.03
N CYS A 243 -3.81 0.02 -19.32
CA CYS A 243 -2.81 -0.63 -18.47
C CYS A 243 -1.59 -1.01 -19.31
N MET A 244 -0.45 -1.11 -18.64
CA MET A 244 0.75 -1.76 -19.16
C MET A 244 1.06 -2.89 -18.18
N THR A 245 1.16 -4.13 -18.66
CA THR A 245 1.53 -5.28 -17.82
C THR A 245 2.74 -5.99 -18.41
N GLY A 246 3.54 -6.64 -17.56
CA GLY A 246 4.71 -7.39 -17.98
C GLY A 246 5.08 -8.50 -17.01
N THR A 247 5.77 -9.52 -17.53
CA THR A 247 6.35 -10.62 -16.74
C THR A 247 7.81 -10.83 -17.12
N CYS A 248 8.58 -11.41 -16.20
CA CYS A 248 9.96 -11.83 -16.40
C CYS A 248 10.01 -13.25 -16.97
N LYS A 249 11.06 -13.56 -17.73
CA LYS A 249 11.24 -14.90 -18.33
C LYS A 249 11.32 -16.03 -17.30
N TYR A 250 11.79 -15.75 -16.09
CA TYR A 250 12.06 -16.74 -15.03
C TYR A 250 11.45 -16.37 -13.68
N GLU A 251 10.18 -15.95 -13.65
CA GLU A 251 9.46 -15.54 -12.42
C GLU A 251 9.60 -16.55 -11.27
N SER A 252 9.39 -17.82 -11.57
CA SER A 252 9.35 -18.89 -10.58
C SER A 252 10.72 -19.24 -9.99
N LEU A 253 11.82 -18.80 -10.63
CA LEU A 253 13.18 -19.11 -10.16
C LEU A 253 13.43 -18.49 -8.77
N PHE A 254 12.82 -17.34 -8.48
CA PHE A 254 12.90 -16.70 -7.18
C PHE A 254 12.23 -17.53 -6.06
N PHE A 255 11.21 -18.31 -6.40
CA PHE A 255 10.45 -19.15 -5.47
C PHE A 255 10.92 -20.62 -5.44
N GLY A 256 11.84 -20.98 -6.33
CA GLY A 256 12.47 -22.30 -6.34
C GLY A 256 13.24 -22.50 -5.03
N LYS A 257 12.92 -23.57 -4.30
CA LYS A 257 13.75 -24.00 -3.17
C LYS A 257 15.08 -24.50 -3.73
N ASN A 258 16.19 -23.94 -3.25
CA ASN A 258 17.48 -24.62 -3.29
C ASN A 258 17.48 -25.81 -2.33
#